data_AF-A0A970C2F5-F1
#
_entry.id   AF-A0A970C2F5-F1
#
_cell.length_a   1.000
_cell.length_b   1.000
_cell.length_c   1.000
_cell.angle_alpha   90.00
_cell.angle_beta   90.00
_cell.angle_gamma   90.00
#
_symmetry.space_group_name_H-M   'P 1'
#
loop_
_entity.id
_entity.type
_entity.pdbx_description
1 polymer ?
#
loop_
_entity_poly.entity_id
_entity_poly.type
_entity_poly.pdbx_seq_one_letter_code
_entity_poly.pdbx_strand_id
1 'polypeptide(L)' 'MKTSRCPQCGRAFHYDPAAEPAWLPFCCQRCQWVDLGRWMSGDYLVSRSLLRDNDEQED' A
#
# COMPACT_ATOMS: atom_id res chain seq x y z
N MET A 1 3.15 -22.30 4.07
CA MET A 1 2.35 -21.32 3.30
C MET A 1 1.60 -20.41 4.25
N LYS A 2 1.57 -19.10 3.98
CA LYS A 2 0.80 -18.08 4.70
C LYS A 2 -0.34 -17.58 3.83
N THR A 3 -1.43 -17.17 4.46
CA THR A 3 -2.59 -16.54 3.81
C THR A 3 -2.55 -15.04 4.04
N SER A 4 -2.81 -14.25 3.00
CA SER A 4 -2.97 -12.79 3.09
C SER A 4 -4.08 -12.30 2.17
N ARG A 5 -4.49 -11.03 2.32
CA ARG A 5 -5.40 -10.33 1.41
C ARG A 5 -4.61 -9.31 0.60
N CYS A 6 -4.82 -9.29 -0.71
CA CYS A 6 -4.19 -8.30 -1.57
C CYS A 6 -4.75 -6.91 -1.27
N PRO A 7 -3.91 -5.90 -0.96
CA PRO A 7 -4.39 -4.55 -0.68
C PRO A 7 -5.02 -3.89 -1.91
N GLN A 8 -4.61 -4.28 -3.13
CA GLN A 8 -5.10 -3.67 -4.36
C GLN A 8 -6.46 -4.22 -4.84
N CYS A 9 -6.76 -5.50 -4.62
CA CYS A 9 -7.99 -6.13 -5.13
C CYS A 9 -8.82 -6.88 -4.09
N GLY A 10 -8.36 -6.95 -2.84
CA GLY A 10 -9.04 -7.65 -1.73
C GLY A 10 -8.99 -9.18 -1.78
N ARG A 11 -8.49 -9.78 -2.87
CA ARG A 11 -8.41 -11.23 -3.06
C ARG A 11 -7.56 -11.89 -1.98
N ALA A 12 -8.08 -12.94 -1.34
CA ALA A 12 -7.30 -13.81 -0.47
C ALA A 12 -6.37 -14.69 -1.31
N PHE A 13 -5.11 -14.82 -0.90
CA PHE A 13 -4.11 -15.62 -1.61
C PHE A 13 -3.14 -16.30 -0.64
N HIS A 14 -2.55 -17.41 -1.08
CA HIS A 14 -1.52 -18.16 -0.36
C HIS A 14 -0.14 -17.88 -0.96
N TYR A 15 0.88 -17.79 -0.12
CA TYR A 15 2.27 -17.70 -0.55
C TYR A 15 3.18 -18.49 0.38
N ASP A 16 4.34 -18.91 -0.12
CA ASP A 16 5.40 -19.44 0.72
C ASP A 16 6.27 -18.29 1.24
N PRO A 17 6.35 -18.10 2.57
CA PRO A 17 7.23 -17.08 3.16
C PRO A 17 8.71 -17.28 2.82
N ALA A 18 9.14 -18.52 2.58
CA ALA A 18 10.54 -18.82 2.26
C ALA A 18 10.90 -18.48 0.80
N ALA A 19 9.91 -18.36 -0.09
CA ALA A 19 10.12 -18.07 -1.51
C ALA A 19 10.18 -16.56 -1.81
N GLU A 20 9.87 -15.70 -0.83
CA GLU A 20 9.84 -14.22 -0.90
C GLU A 20 9.49 -13.64 -2.30
N PRO A 21 8.27 -13.91 -2.83
CA PRO A 21 7.91 -13.41 -4.14
C PRO A 21 8.00 -11.88 -4.24
N ALA A 22 8.59 -11.38 -5.31
CA ALA A 22 8.84 -9.95 -5.54
C ALA A 22 7.56 -9.07 -5.60
N TRP A 23 6.39 -9.70 -5.74
CA TRP A 23 5.10 -9.01 -5.79
C TRP A 23 4.35 -9.02 -4.46
N LEU A 24 4.90 -9.58 -3.37
CA LEU A 24 4.29 -9.36 -2.05
C LEU A 24 4.34 -7.87 -1.69
N PRO A 25 3.28 -7.30 -1.08
CA PRO A 25 2.13 -7.94 -0.44
C PRO A 25 0.91 -8.21 -1.36
N PHE A 26 1.06 -8.14 -2.68
CA PHE A 26 -0.01 -8.32 -3.64
C PHE A 26 -0.24 -9.80 -4.00
N CYS A 27 -1.39 -10.12 -4.59
CA CYS A 27 -1.68 -11.50 -4.99
C CYS A 27 -1.02 -11.92 -6.32
N CYS A 28 -0.47 -10.98 -7.08
CA CYS A 28 0.27 -11.19 -8.33
C CYS A 28 0.96 -9.90 -8.79
N GLN A 29 1.88 -10.02 -9.74
CA GLN A 29 2.62 -8.90 -10.33
C GLN A 29 1.71 -7.85 -10.97
N ARG A 30 0.58 -8.24 -11.59
CA ARG A 30 -0.40 -7.26 -12.12
C ARG A 30 -0.89 -6.31 -11.02
N CYS A 31 -1.25 -6.81 -9.85
CA CYS A 31 -1.77 -5.97 -8.77
C CYS A 31 -0.70 -5.00 -8.22
N GLN A 32 0.56 -5.43 -8.17
CA GLN A 32 1.70 -4.55 -7.85
C GLN A 32 1.81 -3.38 -8.85
N TRP A 33 1.71 -3.66 -10.15
CA TRP A 33 1.76 -2.63 -11.18
C TRP A 33 0.58 -1.67 -11.14
N VAL A 34 -0.64 -2.15 -10.87
CA VAL A 34 -1.80 -1.24 -10.74
C VAL A 34 -1.65 -0.33 -9.52
N ASP A 35 -1.17 -0.86 -8.39
CA ASP A 35 -0.91 -0.05 -7.19
C ASP A 35 0.14 1.03 -7.49
N LEU A 36 1.26 0.68 -8.12
CA LEU A 36 2.27 1.65 -8.56
C LEU A 36 1.69 2.70 -9.51
N GLY A 37 0.81 2.30 -10.43
CA GLY A 37 0.11 3.20 -11.33
C GLY A 37 -0.68 4.27 -10.56
N ARG A 38 -1.42 3.87 -9.52
CA ARG A 38 -2.20 4.80 -8.67
C ARG A 38 -1.31 5.80 -7.94
N TRP A 39 -0.14 5.38 -7.46
CA TRP A 39 0.86 6.29 -6.90
C TRP A 39 1.34 7.32 -7.93
N MET A 40 1.70 6.88 -9.13
CA MET A 40 2.16 7.78 -10.19
C MET A 40 1.07 8.72 -10.69
N SER A 41 -0.20 8.29 -10.65
CA SER A 41 -1.35 9.13 -11.02
C SER A 41 -1.76 10.12 -9.93
N GLY A 42 -1.21 10.02 -8.72
CA GLY A 42 -1.58 10.88 -7.60
C GLY A 42 -2.92 10.51 -6.96
N ASP A 43 -3.40 9.28 -7.16
CA ASP A 43 -4.69 8.81 -6.61
C ASP A 43 -4.61 8.64 -5.07
N TYR A 44 -3.41 8.48 -4.53
CA TYR A 44 -3.18 8.38 -3.10
C TYR A 44 -2.92 9.76 -2.48
N LEU A 45 -3.81 10.17 -1.57
CA LEU A 45 -3.63 11.36 -0.74
C LEU A 45 -3.20 11.01 0.67
N VAL A 46 -2.26 11.77 1.21
CA VAL A 46 -2.00 11.83 2.66
C VAL A 46 -3.01 12.82 3.25
N SER A 47 -3.92 12.33 4.09
CA SER A 47 -5.04 13.12 4.64
C SER A 47 -4.60 14.21 5.62
N ARG A 48 -3.39 14.13 6.15
CA ARG A 48 -2.84 15.10 7.09
C ARG A 48 -2.06 16.18 6.32
N SER A 49 -2.23 17.43 6.74
CA SER A 49 -1.37 18.53 6.30
C SER A 49 0.11 18.21 6.58
N LEU A 50 0.95 18.31 5.56
CA LEU A 50 2.41 18.21 5.74
C LEU A 50 3.00 19.45 6.41
N LEU A 51 2.24 20.55 6.40
CA LEU A 51 2.53 21.72 7.23
C LEU A 51 2.06 21.36 8.63
N ARG A 52 3.02 21.20 9.55
CA ARG A 52 2.73 21.10 10.98
C ARG A 52 1.91 22.33 11.38
N ASP A 53 0.82 22.14 12.11
CA ASP A 53 0.18 23.20 12.88
C ASP A 53 1.23 23.64 13.93
N ASN A 54 2.04 24.65 13.64
CA ASN A 54 3.05 25.17 14.57
C ASN A 54 2.75 26.60 15.02
N ASP A 55 1.49 27.02 14.95
CA ASP A 55 1.09 28.40 15.26
C ASP A 55 0.02 28.51 16.35
N GLU A 56 -0.21 27.50 17.21
CA GLU A 56 -1.14 27.65 18.36
C GLU A 56 -0.67 26.92 19.64
N GLN A 57 0.33 27.48 20.30
CA GLN A 57 0.51 27.33 21.76
C GLN A 57 0.85 28.70 22.36
N GLU A 58 -0.16 29.59 22.39
CA GLU A 58 -0.23 30.70 23.34
C GLU A 58 -1.56 30.55 24.09
N ASP A 59 -1.45 30.09 25.34
CA ASP A 59 -2.27 30.47 26.50
C ASP A 59 -1.54 30.03 27.79
#